data_AF-A0A429ICJ1-F1
#
_entry.id   AF-A0A429ICJ1-F1
#
_cell.length_a   1.000
_cell.length_b   1.000
_cell.length_c   1.000
_cell.angle_alpha   90.00
_cell.angle_beta   90.00
_cell.angle_gamma   90.00
#
_symmetry.space_group_name_H-M   'P 1'
#
loop_
_entity.id
_entity.type
_entity.pdbx_description
1 polymer ?
#
loop_
_entity_poly.entity_id
_entity_poly.type
_entity_poly.pdbx_seq_one_letter_code
_entity_poly.pdbx_strand_id
1 'polypeptide(L)' 'MAVGSPCPDMARMWAPDNRYNGLDDESVDAIAMLTGASFYEVRAAHKADVAAWMREQELADHPDLAAVDADLNRVAERH' A
#
# COMPACT_ATOMS: atom_id res chain seq x y z
N MET A 1 -13.54 18.17 5.11
CA MET A 1 -12.35 18.08 5.97
C MET A 1 -11.56 16.88 5.48
N ALA A 2 -10.46 17.09 4.76
CA ALA A 2 -9.51 16.02 4.51
C ALA A 2 -8.89 15.67 5.86
N VAL A 3 -9.09 14.44 6.34
CA VAL A 3 -8.31 13.92 7.46
C VAL A 3 -6.89 13.85 6.91
N GLY A 4 -6.05 14.83 7.26
CA GLY A 4 -4.65 14.81 6.87
C GLY A 4 -4.07 13.48 7.33
N SER A 5 -3.42 12.74 6.41
CA SER A 5 -2.79 11.47 6.72
C SER A 5 -1.97 11.63 8.02
N PRO A 6 -2.17 10.75 9.02
CA PRO A 6 -1.46 10.87 10.29
C PRO A 6 0.03 10.91 10.00
N CYS A 7 0.74 11.86 10.61
CA CYS A 7 2.18 11.98 10.44
C CYS A 7 2.85 10.64 10.81
N PRO A 8 3.86 10.17 10.05
CA PRO A 8 4.45 8.84 10.19
C PRO A 8 4.87 8.48 11.62
N ASP A 9 5.34 9.48 12.38
CA ASP A 9 5.75 9.33 13.78
C ASP A 9 4.59 8.96 14.71
N MET A 10 3.38 9.50 14.46
CA MET A 10 2.18 9.15 15.23
C MET A 10 1.69 7.74 14.87
N ALA A 11 1.75 7.36 13.60
CA ALA A 11 1.36 6.02 13.16
C ALA A 11 2.23 4.94 13.82
N ARG A 12 3.53 5.19 13.97
CA ARG A 12 4.49 4.26 14.58
C ARG A 12 4.22 3.96 16.07
N MET A 13 3.67 4.92 16.82
CA MET A 13 3.39 4.73 18.26
C MET A 13 2.19 3.80 18.50
N TRP A 14 1.20 3.82 17.60
CA TRP A 14 -0.07 3.09 17.79
C TRP A 14 -0.19 1.83 16.93
N ALA A 15 0.49 1.81 15.79
CA ALA A 15 0.53 0.71 14.84
C ALA A 15 1.97 0.59 14.32
N PRO A 16 2.88 -0.08 15.04
CA PRO A 16 4.27 -0.24 14.61
C PRO A 16 4.34 -0.90 13.23
N ASP A 17 3.54 -1.94 13.01
CA ASP A 17 3.28 -2.59 11.72
C ASP A 17 2.21 -1.82 10.94
N ASN A 18 2.65 -1.00 9.98
CA ASN A 18 1.77 -0.17 9.16
C ASN A 18 2.36 0.05 7.77
N ARG A 19 1.61 0.70 6.87
CA ARG A 19 2.06 0.90 5.47
C ARG A 19 3.28 1.82 5.31
N TYR A 20 3.68 2.57 6.35
CA TYR A 20 4.90 3.39 6.36
C TYR A 20 6.13 2.59 6.83
N ASN A 21 5.96 1.68 7.79
CA ASN A 21 7.05 0.93 8.41
C ASN A 21 7.22 -0.48 7.86
N GLY A 22 6.18 -1.03 7.21
CA GLY A 22 6.12 -2.41 6.77
C GLY A 22 5.60 -3.36 7.85
N LEU A 23 5.77 -4.66 7.59
CA LEU A 23 5.60 -5.74 8.56
C LEU A 23 6.98 -6.24 9.00
N ASP A 24 7.17 -6.46 10.29
CA ASP A 24 8.32 -7.23 10.77
C ASP A 24 8.18 -8.74 10.53
N ASP A 25 9.29 -9.49 10.61
CA ASP A 25 9.31 -10.91 10.29
C ASP A 25 8.43 -11.74 11.25
N GLU A 26 8.32 -11.33 12.53
CA GLU A 26 7.47 -12.01 13.53
C GLU A 26 5.98 -11.87 13.18
N SER A 27 5.56 -10.68 12.75
CA SER A 27 4.21 -10.41 12.28
C SER A 27 3.89 -11.15 10.98
N VAL A 28 4.85 -11.22 10.05
CA VAL A 28 4.69 -11.99 8.81
C VAL A 28 4.50 -13.48 9.13
N ASP A 29 5.28 -14.05 10.04
CA ASP A 29 5.15 -15.44 10.48
C ASP A 29 3.82 -15.71 11.19
N ALA A 30 3.37 -14.80 12.06
CA ALA A 30 2.09 -14.91 12.73
C ALA A 30 0.91 -14.91 11.73
N ILE A 31 0.95 -14.02 10.73
CA ILE A 31 -0.07 -13.95 9.68
C ILE A 31 -0.03 -15.21 8.81
N ALA A 32 1.16 -15.69 8.45
CA ALA A 32 1.33 -16.92 7.68
C ALA A 32 0.70 -18.11 8.42
N MET A 33 0.95 -18.24 9.72
CA MET A 33 0.35 -19.28 10.57
C MET A 33 -1.18 -19.17 10.64
N LEU A 34 -1.72 -17.96 10.79
CA LEU A 34 -3.16 -17.73 10.92
C LEU A 34 -3.93 -17.96 9.62
N THR A 35 -3.31 -17.64 8.48
CA THR A 35 -3.94 -17.71 7.15
C THR A 35 -3.66 -19.02 6.42
N GLY A 36 -2.69 -19.79 6.88
CA GLY A 36 -2.18 -20.97 6.17
C GLY A 36 -1.35 -20.63 4.92
N ALA A 37 -1.03 -19.35 4.70
CA ALA A 37 -0.13 -18.91 3.66
C ALA A 37 1.34 -19.12 4.07
N SER A 38 2.25 -19.10 3.09
CA SER A 38 3.69 -19.04 3.37
C SER A 38 4.13 -17.62 3.74
N PHE A 39 5.24 -17.53 4.47
CA PHE A 39 5.92 -16.27 4.76
C PHE A 39 6.11 -15.39 3.51
N TYR A 40 6.55 -16.00 2.41
CA TYR A 40 6.81 -15.27 1.15
C TYR A 40 5.52 -14.75 0.50
N GLU A 41 4.43 -15.50 0.58
CA GLU A 41 3.13 -15.05 0.06
C GLU A 41 2.61 -13.85 0.85
N VAL A 42 2.71 -13.88 2.18
CA VAL A 42 2.34 -12.75 3.04
C VAL A 42 3.19 -11.52 2.72
N ARG A 43 4.51 -11.68 2.59
CA ARG A 43 5.42 -10.58 2.26
C ARG A 43 5.14 -10.00 0.87
N ALA A 44 4.86 -10.85 -0.12
CA ALA A 44 4.52 -10.42 -1.47
C ALA A 44 3.18 -9.67 -1.50
N ALA A 45 2.16 -10.19 -0.80
CA ALA A 45 0.86 -9.55 -0.68
C ALA A 45 0.95 -8.18 0.00
N HIS A 46 1.71 -8.09 1.09
CA HIS A 46 1.91 -6.82 1.78
C HIS A 46 2.64 -5.79 0.90
N LYS A 47 3.66 -6.21 0.14
CA LYS A 47 4.34 -5.32 -0.81
C LYS A 47 3.39 -4.80 -1.90
N ALA A 48 2.51 -5.66 -2.41
CA ALA A 48 1.51 -5.26 -3.40
C ALA A 48 0.49 -4.27 -2.82
N ASP A 49 0.02 -4.50 -1.59
CA ASP A 49 -0.88 -3.59 -0.88
C ASP A 49 -0.24 -2.21 -0.65
N VAL A 50 1.02 -2.15 -0.21
CA VAL A 50 1.74 -0.88 -0.03
C VAL A 50 1.89 -0.13 -1.36
N ALA A 51 2.21 -0.83 -2.46
CA ALA A 51 2.33 -0.21 -3.77
C ALA A 51 0.99 0.37 -4.27
N ALA A 52 -0.10 -0.36 -4.08
CA ALA A 52 -1.44 0.13 -4.42
C ALA A 52 -1.80 1.37 -3.59
N TRP A 53 -1.57 1.32 -2.28
CA TRP A 53 -1.83 2.44 -1.38
C TRP A 53 -0.99 3.67 -1.72
N MET A 54 0.30 3.51 -2.05
CA MET A 54 1.15 4.64 -2.47
C MET A 54 0.61 5.32 -3.73
N ARG A 55 0.11 4.55 -4.70
CA ARG A 55 -0.54 5.11 -5.90
C ARG A 55 -1.81 5.89 -5.54
N GLU A 56 -2.62 5.38 -4.61
CA GLU A 56 -3.80 6.12 -4.14
C GLU A 56 -3.43 7.43 -3.46
N GLN A 57 -2.34 7.46 -2.68
CA GLN A 57 -1.84 8.71 -2.08
C GLN A 57 -1.37 9.69 -3.16
N GLU A 58 -0.60 9.21 -4.15
CA GLU A 58 -0.10 10.04 -5.25
C GLU A 58 -1.24 10.65 -6.07
N LEU A 59 -2.30 9.89 -6.36
CA LEU A 59 -3.50 10.39 -7.03
C LEU A 59 -4.31 11.37 -6.17
N ALA A 60 -4.31 11.19 -4.85
CA ALA A 60 -4.97 12.12 -3.93
C ALA A 60 -4.23 13.46 -3.85
N ASP A 61 -2.89 13.42 -3.86
CA ASP A 61 -2.04 14.62 -3.84
C ASP A 61 -1.99 15.32 -5.21
N HIS A 62 -2.10 14.54 -6.30
CA HIS A 62 -2.03 15.00 -7.69
C HIS A 62 -3.19 14.46 -8.51
N PRO A 63 -4.40 15.04 -8.39
CA PRO A 63 -5.60 14.55 -9.08
C PRO A 63 -5.48 14.66 -10.62
N ASP A 64 -4.55 15.46 -11.13
CA ASP A 64 -4.20 15.57 -12.54
C ASP A 64 -3.52 14.31 -13.09
N LEU A 65 -2.84 13.51 -12.26
CA LEU A 65 -2.27 12.22 -12.66
C LEU A 65 -3.35 11.19 -13.02
N ALA A 66 -4.54 11.29 -12.43
CA ALA A 66 -5.68 10.42 -12.78
C ALA A 66 -6.09 10.58 -14.26
N ALA A 67 -6.00 11.81 -14.79
CA ALA A 67 -6.32 12.09 -16.19
C ALA A 67 -5.26 11.52 -17.14
N VAL A 68 -3.99 11.55 -16.73
CA VAL A 68 -2.85 10.99 -17.50
C VAL A 68 -2.93 9.46 -17.52
N ASP A 69 -3.23 8.83 -16.38
CA ASP A 69 -3.42 7.37 -16.28
C ASP A 69 -4.55 6.85 -17.16
N ALA A 70 -5.69 7.56 -17.17
CA ALA A 70 -6.83 7.19 -18.00
C ALA A 70 -6.50 7.26 -19.50
N ASP A 71 -5.65 8.20 -19.92
CA ASP A 71 -5.21 8.31 -21.31
C ASP A 71 -4.18 7.23 -21.67
N LEU A 72 -3.26 6.91 -20.77
CA LEU A 72 -2.30 5.81 -20.95
C LEU A 72 -3.00 4.44 -21.06
N ASN A 73 -4.01 4.16 -20.21
CA ASN A 73 -4.81 2.94 -20.33
C ASN A 73 -5.54 2.87 -21.68
N ARG A 74 -6.11 3.99 -22.14
CA ARG A 74 -6.76 4.06 -23.46
C ARG A 74 -5.79 3.77 -24.61
N VAL A 75 -4.52 4.19 -24.50
CA VAL A 75 -3.48 3.88 -25.50
C VAL A 75 -3.07 2.41 -25.42
N ALA A 76 -2.94 1.84 -24.22
CA ALA A 76 -2.59 0.44 -24.02
C ALA A 76 -3.65 -0.53 -24.55
N GLU A 77 -4.95 -0.22 -24.41
CA GLU A 77 -6.06 -1.04 -24.91
C GLU A 77 -6.23 -1.00 -26.45
N ARG A 78 -5.55 -0.06 -27.13
CA ARG A 78 -5.57 0.08 -28.60
C ARG A 78 -4.46 -0.71 -29.31
N HIS A 79 -3.55 -1.32 -28.55
CA HIS A 79 -2.43 -2.12 -29.03
C HIS A 79 -2.59 -3.59 -28.64
#